data_AF-A0A7S3M5G4-F1
#
_entry.id   AF-A0A7S3M5G4-F1
#
_cell.length_a   1.000
_cell.length_b   1.000
_cell.length_c   1.000
_cell.angle_alpha   90.00
_cell.angle_beta   90.00
_cell.angle_gamma   90.00
#
_symmetry.space_group_name_H-M   'P 1'
#
loop_
_entity.id
_entity.type
_entity.pdbx_description
1 polymer ?
#
loop_
_entity_poly.entity_id
_entity_poly.type
_entity_poly.pdbx_seq_one_letter_code
_entity_poly.pdbx_strand_id
1 'polypeptide(L)'
;AGVRFVSASISKNEVLAVDWSYHQDKVLATSGKGGTVHIWDLRSMREPQHTLVGHDGEVVAVKWAPFQEGLLATCSSDTRLLLWDLSAMRTDNQTFEEESDVGGIPNASPQLLFTHSGHAASVSDFAWSDI
;
A
#
# COMPACT_ATOMS: atom_id res chain seq x y z
N ALA A 1 29.88 -13.26 11.35
CA ALA A 1 28.40 -13.26 11.28
C ALA A 1 28.01 -13.37 9.81
N GLY A 2 27.26 -14.40 9.42
CA GLY A 2 26.89 -14.62 8.02
C GLY A 2 25.73 -13.72 7.60
N VAL A 3 25.86 -13.02 6.48
CA VAL A 3 24.74 -12.33 5.84
C VAL A 3 23.77 -13.40 5.36
N ARG A 4 22.54 -13.37 5.86
CA ARG A 4 21.47 -14.26 5.39
C ARG A 4 20.73 -13.54 4.27
N PHE A 5 20.92 -14.01 3.05
CA PHE A 5 20.14 -13.55 1.91
C PHE A 5 18.76 -14.21 1.94
N VAL A 6 17.72 -13.40 1.80
CA VAL A 6 16.34 -13.87 1.60
C VAL A 6 15.92 -13.39 0.22
N SER A 7 15.45 -14.32 -0.61
CA SER A 7 14.90 -14.04 -1.93
C SER A 7 13.49 -14.62 -1.99
N ALA A 8 12.53 -13.82 -2.41
CA ALA A 8 11.15 -14.23 -2.62
C ALA A 8 10.68 -13.67 -3.96
N SER A 9 9.98 -14.49 -4.75
CA SER A 9 9.22 -13.99 -5.89
C SER A 9 7.92 -13.40 -5.35
N ILE A 10 7.88 -12.09 -5.31
CA ILE A 10 6.90 -11.29 -4.53
C ILE A 10 5.66 -10.94 -5.37
N SER A 11 5.78 -10.93 -6.70
CA SER A 11 4.68 -10.62 -7.61
C SER A 11 4.81 -11.39 -8.92
N LYS A 12 3.67 -11.72 -9.52
CA LYS A 12 3.60 -12.22 -10.91
C LYS A 12 3.75 -11.10 -11.95
N ASN A 13 3.61 -9.85 -11.52
CA ASN A 13 3.72 -8.65 -12.32
C ASN A 13 4.97 -7.85 -11.93
N GLU A 14 5.36 -6.90 -12.76
CA GLU A 14 6.48 -6.00 -12.49
C GLU A 14 6.23 -5.17 -11.23
N VAL A 15 7.22 -5.16 -10.33
CA VAL A 15 7.26 -4.30 -9.15
C VAL A 15 7.90 -2.98 -9.56
N LEU A 16 7.19 -1.87 -9.33
CA LEU A 16 7.61 -0.53 -9.76
C LEU A 16 8.21 0.28 -8.62
N ALA A 17 7.73 0.07 -7.39
CA ALA A 17 8.25 0.77 -6.22
C ALA A 17 8.28 -0.12 -4.98
N VAL A 18 9.16 0.23 -4.05
CA VAL A 18 9.30 -0.36 -2.73
C VAL A 18 9.58 0.73 -1.72
N ASP A 19 9.01 0.62 -0.53
CA ASP A 19 9.36 1.51 0.59
C ASP A 19 9.30 0.77 1.93
N TRP A 20 10.17 1.16 2.85
CA TRP A 20 10.31 0.54 4.17
C TRP A 20 9.50 1.28 5.21
N SER A 21 8.90 0.55 6.14
CA SER A 21 8.22 1.17 7.27
C SER A 21 9.23 1.94 8.14
N TYR A 22 8.95 3.20 8.41
CA TYR A 22 9.73 4.02 9.35
C TYR A 22 9.59 3.57 10.81
N HIS A 23 8.56 2.78 11.11
CA HIS A 23 8.22 2.37 12.47
C HIS A 23 8.45 0.88 12.74
N GLN A 24 8.58 0.05 11.69
CA GLN A 24 8.77 -1.40 11.80
C GLN A 24 9.94 -1.89 10.92
N ASP A 25 11.04 -2.27 11.55
CA ASP A 25 12.35 -2.62 10.93
C ASP A 25 12.34 -3.76 9.90
N LYS A 26 11.27 -4.56 9.90
CA LYS A 26 11.13 -5.77 9.07
C LYS A 26 9.92 -5.69 8.16
N VAL A 27 9.24 -4.55 8.11
CA VAL A 27 8.05 -4.36 7.27
C VAL A 27 8.38 -3.45 6.10
N LEU A 28 7.94 -3.86 4.92
CA LEU A 28 8.07 -3.09 3.69
C LEU A 28 6.81 -3.22 2.84
N ALA A 29 6.57 -2.22 2.01
CA ALA A 29 5.51 -2.22 1.02
C ALA A 29 6.10 -2.29 -0.39
N THR A 30 5.44 -3.02 -1.28
CA THR A 30 5.78 -3.07 -2.71
C THR A 30 4.55 -2.75 -3.54
N SER A 31 4.70 -1.98 -4.61
CA SER A 31 3.63 -1.66 -5.55
C SER A 31 4.05 -1.97 -6.99
N GLY A 32 3.10 -2.12 -7.91
CA GLY A 32 3.45 -2.43 -9.29
C GLY A 32 2.30 -2.46 -10.29
N LYS A 33 2.55 -3.09 -11.44
CA LYS A 33 1.62 -3.13 -12.58
C LYS A 33 0.29 -3.84 -12.31
N GLY A 34 0.22 -4.61 -11.23
CA GLY A 34 -1.00 -5.34 -10.86
C GLY A 34 -2.11 -4.48 -10.26
N GLY A 35 -1.90 -3.17 -10.07
CA GLY A 35 -2.86 -2.30 -9.37
C GLY A 35 -2.98 -2.56 -7.86
N THR A 36 -2.13 -3.44 -7.35
CA THR A 36 -2.12 -3.84 -5.94
C THR A 36 -0.88 -3.33 -5.22
N VAL A 37 -1.03 -3.10 -3.93
CA VAL A 37 0.10 -2.86 -3.02
C VAL A 37 0.17 -4.00 -2.02
N HIS A 38 1.34 -4.60 -1.89
CA HIS A 38 1.58 -5.71 -0.99
C HIS A 38 2.42 -5.26 0.19
N ILE A 39 2.01 -5.66 1.39
CA ILE A 39 2.73 -5.43 2.65
C ILE A 39 3.43 -6.73 3.05
N TRP A 40 4.72 -6.66 3.36
CA TRP A 40 5.56 -7.81 3.66
C TRP A 40 6.20 -7.67 5.03
N ASP A 41 6.29 -8.78 5.77
CA ASP A 41 7.14 -8.90 6.95
C ASP A 41 8.29 -9.87 6.64
N LEU A 42 9.54 -9.41 6.76
CA LEU A 42 10.75 -10.22 6.55
C LEU A 42 10.80 -11.48 7.43
N ARG A 43 10.07 -11.50 8.55
CA ARG A 43 9.93 -12.68 9.43
C ARG A 43 9.15 -13.80 8.74
N SER A 44 8.29 -13.47 7.76
CA SER A 44 7.46 -14.39 6.99
C SER A 44 7.30 -13.96 5.52
N MET A 45 8.31 -14.24 4.69
CA MET A 45 8.36 -13.83 3.27
C MET A 45 7.70 -14.82 2.28
N ARG A 46 6.84 -15.73 2.76
CA ARG A 46 6.18 -16.71 1.87
C ARG A 46 5.04 -16.10 1.07
N GLU A 47 4.31 -15.20 1.69
CA GLU A 47 3.14 -14.51 1.14
C GLU A 47 3.05 -13.12 1.77
N PRO A 48 2.43 -12.14 1.10
CA PRO A 48 2.27 -10.82 1.67
C PRO A 48 1.33 -10.90 2.88
N GLN A 49 1.68 -10.18 3.95
CA GLN A 49 0.83 -10.05 5.14
C GLN A 49 -0.51 -9.39 4.79
N HIS A 50 -0.48 -8.40 3.89
CA HIS A 50 -1.67 -7.72 3.38
C HIS A 50 -1.54 -7.45 1.88
N THR A 51 -2.67 -7.47 1.19
CA THR A 51 -2.80 -7.00 -0.19
C THR A 51 -3.85 -5.91 -0.23
N LEU A 52 -3.42 -4.70 -0.55
CA LEU A 52 -4.26 -3.52 -0.67
C LEU A 52 -4.71 -3.40 -2.13
N VAL A 53 -6.03 -3.30 -2.31
CA VAL A 53 -6.74 -3.26 -3.59
C VAL A 53 -7.55 -1.97 -3.62
N GLY A 54 -7.52 -1.26 -4.75
CA GLY A 54 -8.31 -0.05 -4.96
C GLY A 54 -7.85 0.81 -6.14
N HIS A 55 -6.62 0.63 -6.62
CA HIS A 55 -6.17 1.26 -7.86
C HIS A 55 -6.66 0.47 -9.08
N ASP A 56 -7.12 1.20 -10.10
CA ASP A 56 -7.56 0.65 -11.40
C ASP A 56 -6.43 0.68 -12.45
N GLY A 57 -5.24 1.15 -12.03
CA GLY A 57 -4.06 1.34 -12.87
C GLY A 57 -2.78 0.89 -12.18
N GLU A 58 -1.65 1.08 -12.85
CA GLU A 58 -0.34 0.73 -12.32
C GLU A 58 0.01 1.62 -11.13
N VAL A 59 0.38 1.01 -9.99
CA VAL A 59 0.78 1.78 -8.80
C VAL A 59 2.27 2.10 -8.87
N VAL A 60 2.58 3.31 -9.30
CA VAL A 60 3.94 3.74 -9.65
C VAL A 60 4.76 4.19 -8.46
N ALA A 61 4.12 4.60 -7.35
CA ALA A 61 4.81 4.93 -6.12
C ALA A 61 4.02 4.48 -4.89
N VAL A 62 4.76 4.07 -3.85
CA VAL A 62 4.26 3.77 -2.51
C VAL A 62 5.22 4.41 -1.50
N LYS A 63 4.68 5.12 -0.49
CA LYS A 63 5.49 5.77 0.55
C LYS A 63 4.83 5.64 1.92
N TRP A 64 5.54 5.06 2.87
CA TRP A 64 5.14 5.05 4.28
C TRP A 64 5.18 6.46 4.85
N ALA A 65 4.24 6.78 5.72
CA ALA A 65 4.28 8.03 6.45
C ALA A 65 5.38 7.95 7.53
N PRO A 66 6.28 8.95 7.62
CA PRO A 66 7.32 8.96 8.65
C PRO A 66 6.79 9.38 10.04
N PHE A 67 5.59 9.97 10.08
CA PHE A 67 5.01 10.57 11.28
C PHE A 67 3.91 9.73 11.94
N GLN A 68 3.42 8.67 11.28
CA GLN A 68 2.34 7.83 11.80
C GLN A 68 2.55 6.36 11.43
N GLU A 69 2.59 5.50 12.44
CA GLU A 69 2.69 4.06 12.25
C GLU A 69 1.46 3.49 11.52
N GLY A 70 1.70 2.64 10.52
CA GLY A 70 0.64 1.96 9.77
C GLY A 70 0.03 2.80 8.64
N LEU A 71 0.40 4.08 8.50
CA LEU A 71 -0.08 4.95 7.44
C LEU A 71 0.85 4.89 6.22
N LEU A 72 0.28 4.73 5.03
CA LEU A 72 1.02 4.82 3.77
C LEU A 72 0.15 5.46 2.67
N ALA A 73 0.78 6.08 1.71
CA ALA A 73 0.12 6.61 0.52
C ALA A 73 0.64 5.93 -0.74
N THR A 74 -0.18 5.94 -1.78
CA THR A 74 0.13 5.36 -3.10
C THR A 74 -0.36 6.29 -4.20
N CYS A 75 0.31 6.30 -5.35
CA CYS A 75 -0.16 6.98 -6.54
C CYS A 75 -0.10 6.07 -7.77
N SER A 76 -1.00 6.33 -8.72
CA SER A 76 -1.24 5.41 -9.83
C SER A 76 -1.45 6.12 -11.15
N SER A 77 -1.29 5.36 -12.23
CA SER A 77 -1.66 5.79 -13.58
C SER A 77 -3.17 6.00 -13.77
N ASP A 78 -3.99 5.55 -12.83
CA ASP A 78 -5.44 5.82 -12.76
C ASP A 78 -5.81 7.25 -12.32
N THR A 79 -4.82 8.14 -12.18
CA THR A 79 -4.98 9.56 -11.79
C THR A 79 -5.34 9.81 -10.32
N ARG A 80 -5.33 8.76 -9.48
CA ARG A 80 -5.65 8.87 -8.05
C ARG A 80 -4.42 8.72 -7.17
N LEU A 81 -4.49 9.34 -5.99
CA LEU A 81 -3.72 8.92 -4.83
C LEU A 81 -4.65 8.28 -3.81
N LEU A 82 -4.19 7.19 -3.21
CA LEU A 82 -4.92 6.51 -2.15
C LEU A 82 -4.10 6.55 -0.86
N LEU A 83 -4.79 6.79 0.26
CA LEU A 83 -4.22 6.80 1.59
C LEU A 83 -4.75 5.60 2.36
N TRP A 84 -3.85 4.83 2.96
CA TRP A 84 -4.16 3.58 3.63
C TRP A 84 -3.76 3.63 5.09
N ASP A 85 -4.64 3.16 5.98
CA ASP A 85 -4.36 2.97 7.39
C ASP A 85 -4.43 1.49 7.77
N LEU A 86 -3.27 0.89 8.03
CA LEU A 86 -3.14 -0.50 8.48
C LEU A 86 -3.44 -0.67 9.98
N SER A 87 -3.54 0.41 10.75
CA SER A 87 -3.88 0.37 12.17
C SER A 87 -5.35 0.11 12.42
N ALA A 88 -6.23 0.43 11.45
CA ALA A 88 -7.66 0.13 11.49
C ALA A 88 -7.94 -1.36 11.72
N MET A 89 -7.03 -2.25 11.30
CA MET A 89 -7.15 -3.71 11.47
C MET A 89 -6.87 -4.22 12.89
N ARG A 90 -6.31 -3.38 13.78
CA ARG A 90 -5.93 -3.79 15.14
C ARG A 90 -7.07 -3.68 16.16
N THR A 91 -8.18 -3.02 15.81
CA THR A 91 -9.20 -2.67 16.82
C THR A 91 -10.43 -3.58 16.81
N ASP A 92 -10.72 -4.34 15.76
CA ASP A 92 -11.98 -5.09 15.68
C ASP A 92 -12.00 -6.02 14.44
N ASN A 93 -12.34 -7.31 14.49
CA ASN A 93 -13.65 -7.91 14.76
C ASN A 93 -14.90 -7.16 14.27
N GLN A 94 -14.74 -6.10 13.48
CA GLN A 94 -15.85 -5.43 12.80
C GLN A 94 -16.06 -6.15 11.48
N THR A 95 -17.21 -6.80 11.36
CA THR A 95 -17.83 -7.08 10.07
C THR A 95 -17.99 -5.74 9.37
N PHE A 96 -17.05 -5.39 8.51
CA PHE A 96 -17.29 -4.38 7.49
C PHE A 96 -18.51 -4.89 6.72
N GLU A 97 -19.64 -4.19 6.89
CA GLU A 97 -20.69 -4.29 5.89
C GLU A 97 -19.99 -4.02 4.55
N GLU A 98 -20.30 -4.79 3.51
CA GLU A 98 -19.89 -4.50 2.15
C GLU A 98 -20.50 -3.14 1.74
N GLU A 99 -20.02 -2.04 2.33
CA GLU A 99 -20.18 -0.71 1.77
C GLU A 99 -19.36 -0.73 0.49
N SER A 100 -20.08 -1.10 -0.56
CA SER A 100 -19.61 -1.34 -1.93
C SER A 100 -18.81 -0.20 -2.57
N ASP A 101 -18.53 0.89 -1.85
CA ASP A 101 -17.84 2.09 -2.34
C ASP A 101 -17.11 2.85 -1.21
N VAL A 102 -16.07 2.25 -0.61
CA VAL A 102 -15.16 3.04 0.25
C VAL A 102 -14.46 4.09 -0.62
N GLY A 103 -14.81 5.36 -0.43
CA GLY A 103 -14.28 6.45 -1.25
C GLY A 103 -14.69 6.40 -2.74
N GLY A 104 -15.80 5.74 -3.07
CA GLY A 104 -16.28 5.58 -4.45
C GLY A 104 -15.47 4.60 -5.30
N ILE A 105 -14.73 3.69 -4.65
CA ILE A 105 -13.94 2.65 -5.31
C ILE A 105 -14.54 1.29 -4.99
N PRO A 106 -15.05 0.55 -5.99
CA PRO A 106 -15.67 -0.73 -5.78
C PRO A 106 -14.63 -1.78 -5.35
N ASN A 107 -14.97 -2.58 -4.33
CA ASN A 107 -14.11 -3.63 -3.76
C ASN A 107 -12.76 -3.13 -3.21
N ALA A 108 -12.67 -1.85 -2.85
CA ALA A 108 -11.48 -1.33 -2.18
C ALA A 108 -11.24 -2.05 -0.85
N SER A 109 -9.96 -2.23 -0.50
CA SER A 109 -9.62 -2.81 0.79
C SER A 109 -10.07 -1.91 1.93
N PRO A 110 -10.53 -2.47 3.07
CA PRO A 110 -11.08 -1.68 4.17
C PRO A 110 -10.05 -0.79 4.88
N GLN A 111 -8.76 -0.94 4.55
CA GLN A 111 -7.70 -0.03 4.99
C GLN A 111 -7.69 1.29 4.22
N LEU A 112 -8.46 1.43 3.13
CA LEU A 112 -8.56 2.67 2.38
C LEU A 112 -9.20 3.75 3.25
N LEU A 113 -8.40 4.74 3.61
CA LEU A 113 -8.81 5.86 4.47
C LEU A 113 -9.30 7.05 3.64
N PHE A 114 -8.64 7.33 2.52
CA PHE A 114 -8.93 8.51 1.72
C PHE A 114 -8.51 8.36 0.26
N THR A 115 -9.28 8.99 -0.63
CA THR A 115 -9.03 9.02 -2.08
C THR A 115 -8.84 10.47 -2.54
N HIS A 116 -7.70 10.76 -3.17
CA HIS A 116 -7.45 12.02 -3.85
C HIS A 116 -7.58 11.84 -5.37
N SER A 117 -8.63 12.42 -5.96
CA SER A 117 -8.94 12.32 -7.40
C SER A 117 -8.89 13.69 -8.10
N GLY A 118 -8.02 14.59 -7.65
CA GLY A 118 -7.90 15.95 -8.22
C GLY A 118 -7.06 16.04 -9.49
N HIS A 119 -6.31 15.00 -9.85
CA HIS A 119 -5.45 15.02 -11.02
C HIS A 119 -6.21 14.63 -12.29
N ALA A 120 -5.97 15.36 -13.39
CA ALA A 120 -6.53 15.04 -14.70
C ALA A 120 -5.63 14.11 -15.55
N ALA A 121 -4.50 13.68 -14.99
CA ALA A 121 -3.50 12.85 -15.64
C ALA A 121 -2.83 11.93 -14.61
N SER A 122 -2.07 10.95 -15.12
CA SER A 122 -1.28 10.01 -14.30
C SER A 122 -0.39 10.75 -13.31
N VAL A 123 -0.34 10.24 -12.07
CA VAL A 123 0.51 10.78 -11.01
C VAL A 123 1.82 10.00 -11.01
N SER A 124 2.93 10.67 -11.34
CA SER A 124 4.23 10.00 -11.49
C SER A 124 4.99 9.78 -10.17
N ASP A 125 4.81 10.67 -9.20
CA ASP A 125 5.42 10.60 -7.87
C ASP A 125 4.68 11.53 -6.91
N PHE A 126 4.91 11.37 -5.61
CA PHE A 126 4.43 12.27 -4.56
C PHE A 126 5.41 12.25 -3.37
N ALA A 127 5.23 13.15 -2.42
CA ALA A 127 6.02 13.13 -1.19
C ALA A 127 5.13 13.45 0.01
N TRP A 128 5.45 12.83 1.15
CA TRP A 128 5.00 13.30 2.44
C TRP A 128 5.68 14.63 2.77
N SER A 129 5.01 15.46 3.57
CA SER A 129 5.61 16.69 4.07
C SER A 129 6.54 16.37 5.25
N ASP A 130 7.65 17.10 5.36
CA ASP A 130 8.64 16.94 6.43
C ASP A 130 8.35 17.76 7.70
N ILE A 131 7.20 18.45 7.74
CA ILE A 131 6.82 19.45 8.76
C ILE A 131 5.98 18.90 9.91
#